data_AF-A0A0F9BZ72-F1
#
_entry.id   AF-A0A0F9BZ72-F1
#
_cell.length_a   1.000
_cell.length_b   1.000
_cell.length_c   1.000
_cell.angle_alpha   90.00
_cell.angle_beta   90.00
_cell.angle_gamma   90.00
#
_symmetry.space_group_name_H-M   'P 1'
#
loop_
_entity.id
_entity.type
_entity.pdbx_description
1 polymer ?
#
loop_
_entity_poly.entity_id
_entity_poly.type
_entity_poly.pdbx_seq_one_letter_code
_entity_poly.pdbx_strand_id
1 'polypeptide(L)'
;NGNGKNQLFLGLKPDIISVTEITLSEVVLSTTLFSFDANSVFRAVLATAQCKAVEGITLSGTDPVQIDLTAHGFITGETARLISMVGISPSLDGEYGVTKINIDAFTLNGTDSSDYSGSFTSGTACFATLAELHYLTDETPDGYFPKGVKNVKITGTYGWASTPAGVTQAAILLCKADNDPALYPSYSGTLKSERLGDYSYTVADASKVLTGIDRVDKFLTHYVRRKPILGAV
;
A
#
# COMPACT_ATOMS: atom_id res chain seq x y z
N ASN A 1 -5.97 -5.90 9.42
CA ASN A 1 -5.06 -6.45 10.47
C ASN A 1 -5.30 -5.84 11.85
N GLY A 2 -6.37 -5.05 12.06
CA GLY A 2 -6.69 -4.48 13.38
C GLY A 2 -5.61 -3.56 13.96
N ASN A 3 -4.65 -3.07 13.17
CA ASN A 3 -3.59 -2.18 13.67
C ASN A 3 -3.85 -0.69 13.37
N GLY A 4 -5.07 -0.36 12.91
CA GLY A 4 -5.44 1.00 12.49
C GLY A 4 -4.73 1.49 11.21
N LYS A 5 -3.95 0.63 10.53
CA LYS A 5 -3.29 0.96 9.27
C LYS A 5 -4.10 0.37 8.13
N ASN A 6 -4.36 1.17 7.10
CA ASN A 6 -5.04 0.78 5.87
C ASN A 6 -4.14 -0.13 5.00
N GLN A 7 -3.52 -1.15 5.58
CA GLN A 7 -2.54 -2.06 4.97
C GLN A 7 -2.80 -3.50 5.42
N LEU A 8 -2.89 -4.41 4.46
CA LEU A 8 -3.07 -5.83 4.65
C LEU A 8 -1.80 -6.58 4.22
N PHE A 9 -1.12 -7.19 5.20
CA PHE A 9 0.00 -8.10 4.95
C PHE A 9 -0.51 -9.49 4.60
N LEU A 10 -0.06 -10.04 3.47
CA LEU A 10 -0.53 -11.33 2.99
C LEU A 10 0.30 -12.52 3.51
N GLY A 11 1.47 -12.25 4.11
CA GLY A 11 2.37 -13.29 4.61
C GLY A 11 2.85 -14.24 3.51
N LEU A 12 2.86 -13.77 2.26
CA LEU A 12 3.36 -14.54 1.14
C LEU A 12 4.88 -14.64 1.25
N LYS A 13 5.42 -15.84 0.99
CA LYS A 13 6.85 -16.03 0.74
C LYS A 13 7.31 -15.46 -0.61
N PRO A 14 6.55 -15.67 -1.71
CA PRO A 14 6.82 -14.98 -2.98
C PRO A 14 6.25 -13.55 -2.96
N ASP A 15 6.84 -12.69 -3.77
CA ASP A 15 6.43 -11.30 -3.91
C ASP A 15 5.11 -11.19 -4.67
N ILE A 16 4.32 -10.17 -4.33
CA ILE A 16 3.19 -9.71 -5.14
C ILE A 16 3.75 -9.02 -6.38
N ILE A 17 3.40 -9.52 -7.57
CA ILE A 17 3.85 -8.97 -8.86
C ILE A 17 2.78 -8.01 -9.40
N SER A 18 1.51 -8.40 -9.30
CA SER A 18 0.39 -7.55 -9.68
C SER A 18 -0.84 -7.83 -8.83
N VAL A 19 -1.65 -6.78 -8.61
CA VAL A 19 -3.00 -6.89 -8.07
C VAL A 19 -3.96 -6.37 -9.13
N THR A 20 -4.82 -7.25 -9.64
CA THR A 20 -5.80 -6.89 -10.67
C THR A 20 -7.13 -6.48 -10.07
N GLU A 21 -7.51 -7.11 -8.95
CA GLU A 21 -8.81 -6.87 -8.32
C GLU A 21 -8.71 -7.13 -6.81
N ILE A 22 -9.38 -6.28 -6.03
CA ILE A 22 -9.64 -6.53 -4.62
C ILE A 22 -11.14 -6.46 -4.43
N THR A 23 -11.72 -7.49 -3.80
CA THR A 23 -13.10 -7.44 -3.33
C THR A 23 -13.16 -7.45 -1.81
N LEU A 24 -14.01 -6.57 -1.26
CA LEU A 24 -14.34 -6.49 0.15
C LEU A 24 -15.83 -6.76 0.29
N SER A 25 -16.20 -7.84 0.98
CA SER A 25 -17.60 -8.24 1.17
C SER A 25 -18.36 -8.31 -0.17
N GLU A 26 -17.72 -8.90 -1.19
CA GLU A 26 -18.24 -9.02 -2.56
C GLU A 26 -18.33 -7.71 -3.36
N VAL A 27 -17.96 -6.58 -2.76
CA VAL A 27 -17.83 -5.29 -3.46
C VAL A 27 -16.44 -5.16 -4.06
N VAL A 28 -16.37 -4.96 -5.37
CA VAL A 28 -15.10 -4.70 -6.07
C VAL A 28 -14.61 -3.29 -5.75
N LEU A 29 -13.37 -3.18 -5.26
CA LEU A 29 -12.71 -1.89 -5.07
C LEU A 29 -12.13 -1.37 -6.38
N SER A 30 -12.28 -0.06 -6.62
CA SER A 30 -11.59 0.62 -7.72
C SER A 30 -10.08 0.53 -7.56
N THR A 31 -9.36 0.32 -8.66
CA THR A 31 -7.89 0.31 -8.72
C THR A 31 -7.25 1.63 -8.30
N THR A 32 -8.00 2.73 -8.27
CA THR A 32 -7.55 4.03 -7.74
C THR A 32 -7.54 4.10 -6.22
N LEU A 33 -8.25 3.21 -5.53
CA LEU A 33 -8.39 3.23 -4.07
C LEU A 33 -7.33 2.40 -3.35
N PHE A 34 -6.54 1.61 -4.08
CA PHE A 34 -5.52 0.75 -3.50
C PHE A 34 -4.22 0.77 -4.29
N SER A 35 -3.15 0.39 -3.61
CA SER A 35 -1.84 0.11 -4.17
C SER A 35 -1.26 -1.10 -3.45
N PHE A 36 -0.12 -1.60 -3.91
CA PHE A 36 0.53 -2.76 -3.33
C PHE A 36 2.04 -2.62 -3.38
N ASP A 37 2.70 -3.31 -2.47
CA ASP A 37 4.14 -3.57 -2.49
C ASP A 37 4.38 -5.08 -2.60
N ALA A 38 5.63 -5.52 -2.49
CA ALA A 38 5.98 -6.93 -2.59
C ALA A 38 5.25 -7.85 -1.58
N ASN A 39 4.80 -7.33 -0.43
CA ASN A 39 4.32 -8.14 0.69
C ASN A 39 2.90 -7.80 1.16
N SER A 40 2.38 -6.67 0.72
CA SER A 40 1.18 -6.07 1.26
C SER A 40 0.38 -5.30 0.22
N VAL A 41 -0.89 -5.14 0.54
CA VAL A 41 -1.84 -4.33 -0.23
C VAL A 41 -2.39 -3.26 0.69
N PHE A 42 -2.44 -2.02 0.25
CA PHE A 42 -2.79 -0.87 1.08
C PHE A 42 -3.65 0.13 0.32
N ARG A 43 -4.36 1.01 1.05
CA ARG A 43 -5.13 2.09 0.45
C ARG A 43 -4.21 3.09 -0.24
N ALA A 44 -4.47 3.39 -1.50
CA ALA A 44 -3.78 4.47 -2.19
C ALA A 44 -4.34 5.80 -1.71
N VAL A 45 -3.52 6.58 -1.00
CA VAL A 45 -3.81 8.00 -0.77
C VAL A 45 -3.36 8.74 -2.01
N LEU A 46 -4.28 8.90 -2.98
CA LEU A 46 -4.06 9.81 -4.08
C LEU A 46 -4.28 11.23 -3.55
N ALA A 47 -3.20 11.89 -3.12
CA ALA A 47 -3.21 13.33 -2.90
C ALA A 47 -3.30 14.00 -4.28
N THR A 48 -4.53 14.15 -4.79
CA THR A 48 -4.75 14.85 -6.04
C THR A 48 -4.88 16.32 -5.69
N ALA A 49 -3.89 17.15 -6.03
CA ALA A 49 -4.01 18.58 -5.84
C ALA A 49 -5.19 19.08 -6.70
N GLN A 50 -6.27 19.48 -6.03
CA GLN A 50 -7.41 20.13 -6.67
C GLN A 50 -7.11 21.63 -6.68
N CYS A 51 -6.95 22.18 -7.88
CA CYS A 51 -6.68 23.58 -8.10
C CYS A 51 -7.93 24.25 -8.65
N LYS A 52 -8.34 25.37 -8.04
CA LYS A 52 -9.47 26.17 -8.48
C LYS A 52 -9.07 27.64 -8.59
N ALA A 53 -9.68 28.33 -9.54
CA ALA A 53 -9.44 29.75 -9.75
C ALA A 53 -10.07 30.55 -8.59
N VAL A 54 -9.28 31.41 -7.95
CA VAL A 54 -9.75 32.32 -6.90
C VAL A 54 -10.65 33.38 -7.52
N GLU A 55 -11.76 33.67 -6.85
CA GLU A 55 -12.77 34.63 -7.32
C GLU A 55 -12.54 36.03 -6.72
N GLY A 56 -12.03 36.09 -5.49
CA GLY A 56 -11.76 37.35 -4.81
C GLY A 56 -10.74 37.21 -3.68
N ILE A 57 -10.11 38.33 -3.34
CA ILE A 57 -9.27 38.48 -2.16
C ILE A 57 -9.72 39.75 -1.45
N THR A 58 -10.03 39.62 -0.16
CA THR A 58 -10.38 40.76 0.69
C THR A 58 -9.19 41.14 1.57
N LEU A 59 -8.69 42.36 1.37
CA LEU A 59 -7.65 42.99 2.19
C LEU A 59 -8.30 44.10 3.03
N SER A 60 -8.72 43.79 4.26
CA SER A 60 -9.43 44.74 5.13
C SER A 60 -8.50 45.72 5.88
N GLY A 61 -7.18 45.56 5.75
CA GLY A 61 -6.19 46.33 6.52
C GLY A 61 -6.05 45.88 7.98
N THR A 62 -6.61 44.72 8.31
CA THR A 62 -6.48 44.01 9.59
C THR A 62 -6.41 42.50 9.35
N ASP A 63 -5.72 41.75 10.20
CA ASP A 63 -5.63 40.28 10.08
C ASP A 63 -7.00 39.60 10.24
N PRO A 64 -7.26 38.49 9.53
CA PRO A 64 -6.44 37.85 8.48
C PRO A 64 -6.86 38.23 7.05
N VAL A 65 -6.02 37.90 6.05
CA VAL A 65 -6.41 37.91 4.62
C VAL A 65 -7.50 36.88 4.36
N GLN A 66 -8.58 37.27 3.68
CA GLN A 66 -9.66 36.39 3.25
C GLN A 66 -9.60 36.13 1.74
N ILE A 67 -9.85 34.87 1.36
CA ILE A 67 -9.95 34.40 -0.03
C ILE A 67 -11.37 33.91 -0.30
N ASP A 68 -11.96 34.39 -1.39
CA ASP A 68 -13.27 33.97 -1.88
C ASP A 68 -13.09 32.98 -3.03
N LEU A 69 -13.68 31.80 -2.89
CA LEU A 69 -13.54 30.67 -3.80
C LEU A 69 -14.74 29.72 -3.67
N THR A 70 -15.59 29.63 -4.70
CA THR A 70 -16.81 28.82 -4.63
C THR A 70 -16.53 27.33 -4.42
N ALA A 71 -17.20 26.75 -3.42
CA ALA A 71 -17.13 25.35 -3.04
C ALA A 71 -15.68 24.84 -2.89
N HIS A 72 -14.85 25.59 -2.16
CA HIS A 72 -13.40 25.36 -2.13
C HIS A 72 -12.96 24.01 -1.53
N GLY A 73 -13.80 23.36 -0.71
CA GLY A 73 -13.49 22.05 -0.13
C GLY A 73 -12.54 22.06 1.07
N PHE A 74 -11.76 23.12 1.28
CA PHE A 74 -10.93 23.28 2.49
C PHE A 74 -11.68 23.09 3.81
N ILE A 75 -10.93 22.59 4.78
CA ILE A 75 -11.30 22.49 6.20
C ILE A 75 -10.28 23.27 7.04
N THR A 76 -10.73 23.82 8.17
CA THR A 76 -9.85 24.54 9.11
C THR A 76 -8.69 23.65 9.55
N GLY A 77 -7.47 24.17 9.43
CA GLY A 77 -6.22 23.48 9.75
C GLY A 77 -5.50 22.86 8.54
N GLU A 78 -6.12 22.85 7.36
CA GLU A 78 -5.46 22.41 6.13
C GLU A 78 -4.49 23.47 5.58
N THR A 79 -3.68 23.09 4.60
CA THR A 79 -2.77 24.00 3.89
C THR A 79 -3.30 24.28 2.49
N ALA A 80 -3.46 25.56 2.16
CA ALA A 80 -3.70 26.04 0.81
C ALA A 80 -2.39 26.48 0.16
N ARG A 81 -2.21 26.13 -1.11
CA ARG A 81 -1.15 26.66 -1.94
C ARG A 81 -1.72 27.67 -2.93
N LEU A 82 -1.29 28.91 -2.81
CA LEU A 82 -1.66 30.02 -3.68
C LEU A 82 -0.62 30.19 -4.79
N ILE A 83 -1.09 30.30 -6.02
CA ILE A 83 -0.25 30.37 -7.21
C ILE A 83 -0.77 31.45 -8.16
N SER A 84 0.15 32.30 -8.61
CA SER A 84 -0.09 33.38 -9.57
C SER A 84 -1.17 34.37 -9.10
N MET A 85 -1.05 34.89 -7.87
CA MET A 85 -1.94 35.91 -7.28
C MET A 85 -1.69 37.29 -7.90
N VAL A 86 -2.14 37.47 -9.14
CA VAL A 86 -1.96 38.68 -9.93
C VAL A 86 -2.83 39.81 -9.38
N GLY A 87 -2.23 40.99 -9.28
CA GLY A 87 -2.90 42.23 -8.86
C GLY A 87 -2.71 42.58 -7.38
N ILE A 88 -2.08 41.69 -6.61
CA ILE A 88 -1.70 41.93 -5.20
C ILE A 88 -0.18 42.15 -5.11
N SER A 89 0.23 43.10 -4.27
CA SER A 89 1.63 43.45 -4.01
C SER A 89 1.87 43.60 -2.49
N PRO A 90 2.91 42.98 -1.92
CA PRO A 90 3.80 41.99 -2.55
C PRO A 90 3.04 40.73 -2.98
N SER A 91 3.65 39.84 -3.76
CA SER A 91 2.97 38.62 -4.22
C SER A 91 2.49 37.79 -3.02
N LEU A 92 1.23 37.32 -3.07
CA LEU A 92 0.61 36.43 -2.09
C LEU A 92 0.80 34.94 -2.47
N ASP A 93 1.73 34.64 -3.39
CA ASP A 93 2.05 33.27 -3.77
C ASP A 93 2.79 32.55 -2.64
N GLY A 94 2.34 31.35 -2.27
CA GLY A 94 2.93 30.62 -1.15
C GLY A 94 2.03 29.51 -0.63
N GLU A 95 2.44 28.92 0.49
CA GLU A 95 1.67 27.92 1.23
C GLU A 95 1.23 28.49 2.57
N TYR A 96 -0.06 28.36 2.89
CA TYR A 96 -0.67 28.99 4.04
C TYR A 96 -1.61 28.01 4.75
N GLY A 97 -1.57 27.99 6.07
CA GLY A 97 -2.62 27.33 6.85
C GLY A 97 -3.95 28.07 6.69
N VAL A 98 -5.07 27.35 6.60
CA VAL A 98 -6.39 27.96 6.38
C VAL A 98 -7.32 27.80 7.57
N THR A 99 -8.19 28.81 7.76
CA THR A 99 -9.37 28.71 8.61
C THR A 99 -10.62 28.91 7.76
N LYS A 100 -11.48 27.89 7.72
CA LYS A 100 -12.72 27.94 6.94
C LYS A 100 -13.71 28.91 7.57
N ILE A 101 -14.24 29.84 6.78
CA ILE A 101 -15.37 30.68 7.19
C ILE A 101 -16.68 29.98 6.81
N ASN A 102 -16.83 29.65 5.53
CA ASN A 102 -18.02 29.00 4.99
C ASN A 102 -17.63 28.09 3.80
N ILE A 103 -18.57 27.74 2.92
CA ILE A 103 -18.29 26.87 1.76
C ILE A 103 -17.55 27.58 0.62
N ASP A 104 -17.62 28.91 0.58
CA ASP A 104 -17.14 29.76 -0.51
C ASP A 104 -16.05 30.76 -0.05
N ALA A 105 -15.60 30.68 1.21
CA ALA A 105 -14.59 31.59 1.75
C ALA A 105 -13.76 30.98 2.91
N PHE A 106 -12.48 31.33 2.94
CA PHE A 106 -11.54 30.95 3.99
C PHE A 106 -10.51 32.07 4.25
N THR A 107 -9.84 32.02 5.40
CA THR A 107 -8.78 32.97 5.77
C THR A 107 -7.41 32.32 5.84
N LEU A 108 -6.36 33.12 5.61
CA LEU A 108 -4.97 32.70 5.71
C LEU A 108 -4.44 32.93 7.14
N ASN A 109 -4.03 31.87 7.80
CA ASN A 109 -3.54 31.93 9.17
C ASN A 109 -2.20 32.66 9.24
N GLY A 110 -2.08 33.59 10.18
CA GLY A 110 -0.85 34.35 10.41
C GLY A 110 -0.43 35.28 9.26
N THR A 111 -1.36 35.60 8.35
CA THR A 111 -1.12 36.52 7.24
C THR A 111 -1.85 37.83 7.50
N ASP A 112 -1.08 38.89 7.74
CA ASP A 112 -1.59 40.24 7.95
C ASP A 112 -2.01 40.86 6.63
N SER A 113 -3.24 41.38 6.54
CA SER A 113 -3.74 41.96 5.29
C SER A 113 -3.21 43.36 5.02
N SER A 114 -2.66 44.05 6.02
CA SER A 114 -2.04 45.37 5.90
C SER A 114 -0.66 45.33 5.24
N ASP A 115 0.00 44.18 5.22
CA ASP A 115 1.25 43.94 4.49
C ASP A 115 1.06 43.90 2.97
N TYR A 116 -0.19 43.81 2.51
CA TYR A 116 -0.56 43.65 1.11
C TYR A 116 -1.43 44.80 0.62
N SER A 117 -1.34 45.07 -0.68
CA SER A 117 -2.12 46.11 -1.35
C SER A 117 -2.43 45.71 -2.78
N GLY A 118 -3.37 46.40 -3.43
CA GLY A 118 -3.71 46.20 -4.82
C GLY A 118 -5.13 45.68 -5.03
N SER A 119 -5.44 45.33 -6.27
CA SER A 119 -6.75 44.82 -6.68
C SER A 119 -6.57 43.48 -7.36
N PHE A 120 -7.07 42.43 -6.72
CA PHE A 120 -6.98 41.07 -7.23
C PHE A 120 -7.55 40.99 -8.65
N THR A 121 -6.80 40.35 -9.55
CA THR A 121 -7.18 40.16 -10.96
C THR A 121 -7.39 38.70 -11.29
N SER A 122 -6.47 37.83 -10.87
CA SER A 122 -6.54 36.39 -11.12
C SER A 122 -5.60 35.64 -10.20
N GLY A 123 -5.89 34.37 -9.92
CA GLY A 123 -5.02 33.49 -9.17
C GLY A 123 -5.64 32.10 -9.01
N THR A 124 -4.83 31.15 -8.56
CA THR A 124 -5.28 29.77 -8.32
C THR A 124 -4.97 29.36 -6.89
N ALA A 125 -5.95 28.79 -6.21
CA ALA A 125 -5.75 28.13 -4.93
C ALA A 125 -5.82 26.62 -5.16
N CYS A 126 -4.76 25.93 -4.76
CA CYS A 126 -4.67 24.49 -4.78
C CYS A 126 -4.76 23.97 -3.37
N PHE A 127 -5.51 22.88 -3.20
CA PHE A 127 -5.48 22.09 -2.00
C PHE A 127 -5.18 20.66 -2.37
N ALA A 128 -4.31 20.01 -1.59
CA ALA A 128 -4.28 18.57 -1.64
C ALA A 128 -5.61 18.11 -1.03
N THR A 129 -6.52 17.57 -1.84
CA THR A 129 -7.47 16.64 -1.24
C THR A 129 -6.61 15.48 -0.77
N LEU A 130 -6.39 15.39 0.54
CA LEU A 130 -6.39 14.05 1.10
C LEU A 130 -7.76 13.52 0.70
N ALA A 131 -7.83 12.57 -0.22
CA ALA A 131 -9.04 11.82 -0.55
C ALA A 131 -9.59 11.04 0.68
N GLU A 132 -9.30 11.49 1.89
CA GLU A 132 -9.59 10.89 3.17
C GLU A 132 -10.77 11.53 3.90
N LEU A 133 -11.13 12.81 3.68
CA LEU A 133 -12.10 13.44 4.58
C LEU A 133 -13.59 13.19 4.26
N HIS A 134 -13.94 12.80 3.03
CA HIS A 134 -15.33 12.45 2.68
C HIS A 134 -15.71 10.96 2.87
N TYR A 135 -14.80 10.13 3.37
CA TYR A 135 -15.12 8.74 3.76
C TYR A 135 -14.99 8.50 5.27
N LEU A 136 -14.47 9.47 6.03
CA LEU A 136 -14.21 9.35 7.47
C LEU A 136 -15.38 9.74 8.38
N THR A 137 -16.51 10.18 7.84
CA THR A 137 -17.62 10.66 8.68
C THR A 137 -18.80 9.74 8.86
N ASP A 138 -18.93 8.57 8.20
CA ASP A 138 -19.88 7.55 8.70
C ASP A 138 -19.75 6.18 8.00
N GLU A 139 -19.82 5.12 8.83
CA GLU A 139 -20.12 3.71 8.51
C GLU A 139 -19.04 2.63 8.30
N THR A 140 -17.79 2.75 8.80
CA THR A 140 -17.08 1.51 9.24
C THR A 140 -16.22 1.74 10.48
N PRO A 141 -16.79 1.59 11.70
CA PRO A 141 -16.03 1.65 12.95
C PRO A 141 -14.84 0.68 13.02
N ASP A 142 -14.83 -0.37 12.18
CA ASP A 142 -13.88 -1.49 12.26
C ASP A 142 -12.73 -1.43 11.24
N GLY A 143 -12.61 -0.34 10.48
CA GLY A 143 -11.67 -0.22 9.36
C GLY A 143 -12.00 -1.15 8.19
N TYR A 144 -11.38 -0.94 7.03
CA TYR A 144 -11.67 -1.70 5.80
C TYR A 144 -11.36 -3.21 5.87
N PHE A 145 -10.57 -3.64 6.86
CA PHE A 145 -10.10 -5.01 7.01
C PHE A 145 -10.38 -5.56 8.42
N PRO A 146 -11.66 -5.77 8.80
CA PRO A 146 -12.03 -6.31 10.10
C PRO A 146 -11.44 -7.72 10.30
N LYS A 147 -11.00 -8.03 11.53
CA LYS A 147 -10.37 -9.33 11.84
C LYS A 147 -11.43 -10.45 11.77
N GLY A 148 -11.06 -11.59 11.19
CA GLY A 148 -11.87 -12.82 11.26
C GLY A 148 -13.03 -12.90 10.27
N VAL A 149 -13.28 -11.86 9.47
CA VAL A 149 -14.25 -11.91 8.38
C VAL A 149 -13.53 -12.38 7.12
N LYS A 150 -13.99 -13.47 6.50
CA LYS A 150 -13.46 -13.96 5.20
C LYS A 150 -14.01 -13.13 4.03
N ASN A 151 -13.98 -11.81 4.16
CA ASN A 151 -14.59 -10.89 3.20
C ASN A 151 -13.59 -10.28 2.22
N VAL A 152 -12.28 -10.51 2.39
CA VAL A 152 -11.26 -9.95 1.51
C VAL A 152 -10.82 -10.99 0.49
N LYS A 153 -10.98 -10.69 -0.79
CA LYS A 153 -10.40 -11.46 -1.89
C LYS A 153 -9.47 -10.57 -2.68
N ILE A 154 -8.24 -11.03 -2.89
CA ILE A 154 -7.25 -10.33 -3.71
C ILE A 154 -6.94 -11.25 -4.89
N THR A 155 -7.16 -10.74 -6.09
CA THR A 155 -6.86 -11.41 -7.35
C THR A 155 -5.66 -10.71 -7.99
N GLY A 156 -4.68 -11.50 -8.45
CA GLY A 156 -3.45 -10.96 -9.00
C GLY A 156 -2.42 -12.03 -9.31
N THR A 157 -1.21 -11.59 -9.63
CA THR A 157 -0.06 -12.48 -9.86
C THR A 157 0.95 -12.34 -8.73
N TYR A 158 1.52 -13.47 -8.31
CA TYR A 158 2.57 -13.52 -7.30
C TYR A 158 3.64 -14.53 -7.73
N GLY A 159 4.89 -14.31 -7.31
CA GLY A 159 6.01 -15.14 -7.71
C GLY A 159 7.36 -14.54 -7.35
N TRP A 160 8.39 -14.92 -8.09
CA TRP A 160 9.71 -14.35 -7.97
C TRP A 160 10.01 -13.57 -9.25
N ALA A 161 10.38 -12.30 -9.13
CA ALA A 161 10.70 -11.46 -10.29
C ALA A 161 11.91 -11.98 -11.10
N SER A 162 12.79 -12.74 -10.43
CA SER A 162 13.95 -13.40 -11.03
C SER A 162 14.07 -14.83 -10.52
N THR A 163 14.74 -15.70 -11.28
CA THR A 163 14.99 -17.09 -10.88
C THR A 163 15.72 -17.13 -9.53
N PRO A 164 15.14 -17.75 -8.48
CA PRO A 164 15.80 -17.80 -7.18
C PRO A 164 17.08 -18.64 -7.22
N ALA A 165 18.06 -18.25 -6.41
CA ALA A 165 19.34 -18.97 -6.32
C ALA A 165 19.15 -20.45 -5.95
N GLY A 166 18.22 -20.77 -5.04
CA GLY A 166 17.92 -22.15 -4.66
C GLY A 166 17.39 -23.00 -5.81
N VAL A 167 16.55 -22.42 -6.69
CA VAL A 167 16.05 -23.12 -7.89
C VAL A 167 17.17 -23.35 -8.89
N THR A 168 18.07 -22.38 -9.05
CA THR A 168 19.25 -22.53 -9.92
C THR A 168 20.18 -23.63 -9.43
N GLN A 169 20.46 -23.68 -8.12
CA GLN A 169 21.28 -24.74 -7.51
C GLN A 169 20.61 -26.11 -7.61
N ALA A 170 19.29 -26.18 -7.39
CA ALA A 170 18.50 -27.39 -7.58
C ALA A 170 18.62 -27.91 -9.02
N ALA A 171 18.50 -27.04 -10.03
CA ALA A 171 18.67 -27.42 -11.43
C ALA A 171 20.08 -27.94 -11.74
N ILE A 172 21.12 -27.26 -11.25
CA ILE A 172 22.52 -27.72 -11.41
C ILE A 172 22.71 -29.11 -10.80
N LEU A 173 22.17 -29.35 -9.59
CA LEU A 173 22.27 -30.64 -8.91
C LEU A 173 21.51 -31.74 -9.65
N LEU A 174 20.32 -31.45 -10.19
CA LEU A 174 19.58 -32.39 -11.02
C LEU A 174 20.36 -32.77 -12.28
N CYS A 175 20.95 -31.81 -12.99
CA CYS A 175 21.79 -32.09 -14.16
C CYS A 175 23.02 -32.94 -13.80
N LYS A 176 23.64 -32.69 -12.64
CA LYS A 176 24.78 -33.52 -12.18
C LYS A 176 24.36 -34.94 -11.81
N ALA A 177 23.19 -35.10 -11.20
CA ALA A 177 22.65 -36.41 -10.85
C ALA A 177 22.24 -37.23 -12.07
N ASP A 178 21.73 -36.58 -13.11
CA ASP A 178 21.42 -37.24 -14.39
C ASP A 178 22.69 -37.71 -15.10
N ASN A 179 23.75 -36.90 -15.07
CA ASN A 179 25.06 -37.26 -15.63
C ASN A 179 25.79 -38.36 -14.82
N ASP A 180 25.70 -38.33 -13.48
CA ASP A 180 26.29 -39.33 -12.59
C ASP A 180 25.35 -39.64 -11.41
N PRO A 181 24.49 -40.68 -11.56
CA PRO A 181 23.53 -41.05 -10.52
C PRO A 181 24.17 -41.55 -9.23
N ALA A 182 25.42 -42.03 -9.26
CA ALA A 182 26.09 -42.58 -8.07
C ALA A 182 26.50 -41.48 -7.07
N LEU A 183 26.66 -40.24 -7.55
CA LEU A 183 27.10 -39.10 -6.73
C LEU A 183 26.00 -38.60 -5.77
N TYR A 184 24.73 -38.88 -6.08
CA TYR A 184 23.57 -38.39 -5.31
C TYR A 184 22.61 -39.56 -5.00
N PRO A 185 22.83 -40.29 -3.89
CA PRO A 185 21.95 -41.39 -3.51
C PRO A 185 20.53 -40.88 -3.32
N SER A 186 19.57 -41.62 -3.87
CA SER A 186 18.15 -41.33 -3.73
C SER A 186 17.71 -41.48 -2.26
N TYR A 187 16.55 -40.88 -1.92
CA TYR A 187 15.95 -40.81 -0.59
C TYR A 187 15.82 -42.16 0.16
N SER A 188 16.07 -43.30 -0.51
CA SER A 188 16.03 -44.64 0.07
C SER A 188 17.07 -44.90 1.18
N GLY A 189 17.96 -43.94 1.48
CA GLY A 189 19.01 -44.10 2.50
C GLY A 189 18.85 -43.30 3.80
N THR A 190 17.96 -42.29 3.86
CA THR A 190 17.84 -41.43 5.05
C THR A 190 16.75 -41.92 6.01
N LEU A 191 17.19 -42.35 7.19
CA LEU A 191 16.33 -42.73 8.31
C LEU A 191 15.50 -41.53 8.78
N LYS A 192 14.17 -41.67 8.82
CA LYS A 192 13.25 -40.63 9.35
C LYS A 192 13.44 -40.44 10.85
N SER A 193 13.72 -41.54 11.54
CA SER A 193 14.10 -41.60 12.93
C SER A 193 14.82 -42.91 13.21
N GLU A 194 15.95 -42.83 13.88
CA GLU A 194 16.64 -43.99 14.40
C GLU A 194 16.36 -44.11 15.89
N ARG A 195 16.17 -45.34 16.33
CA ARG A 195 15.66 -45.67 17.64
C ARG A 195 16.42 -46.99 17.98
N LEU A 196 17.07 -47.13 19.15
CA LEU A 196 18.05 -48.19 19.54
C LEU A 196 17.69 -49.06 20.79
N GLY A 197 17.00 -50.22 20.64
CA GLY A 197 16.39 -51.10 21.71
C GLY A 197 15.00 -51.72 21.30
N ASP A 198 13.91 -51.67 22.12
CA ASP A 198 12.44 -51.52 21.80
C ASP A 198 12.02 -50.69 20.56
N TYR A 199 12.78 -50.77 19.49
CA TYR A 199 12.95 -49.61 18.65
C TYR A 199 12.73 -49.95 17.17
N SER A 200 11.98 -49.04 16.54
CA SER A 200 11.47 -49.11 15.17
C SER A 200 12.24 -48.13 14.29
N TYR A 201 12.75 -48.62 13.17
CA TYR A 201 13.24 -47.78 12.09
C TYR A 201 12.04 -47.34 11.25
N THR A 202 11.74 -46.04 11.25
CA THR A 202 10.78 -45.50 10.28
C THR A 202 11.60 -44.94 9.13
N VAL A 203 11.47 -45.54 7.94
CA VAL A 203 12.05 -44.97 6.71
C VAL A 203 11.22 -43.73 6.33
N ALA A 204 11.87 -42.70 5.81
CA ALA A 204 11.16 -41.49 5.39
C ALA A 204 10.10 -41.84 4.34
N ASP A 205 8.87 -41.38 4.54
CA ASP A 205 7.79 -41.58 3.57
C ASP A 205 8.19 -40.94 2.23
N ALA A 206 8.40 -41.77 1.21
CA ALA A 206 8.70 -41.33 -0.15
C ALA A 206 7.60 -40.42 -0.75
N SER A 207 6.40 -40.43 -0.16
CA SER A 207 5.24 -39.64 -0.63
C SER A 207 5.36 -38.13 -0.43
N LYS A 208 6.39 -37.64 0.30
CA LYS A 208 6.66 -36.19 0.48
C LYS A 208 7.88 -35.68 -0.28
N VAL A 209 8.53 -36.56 -1.03
CA VAL A 209 9.76 -36.30 -1.77
C VAL A 209 9.38 -35.80 -3.17
N LEU A 210 9.96 -34.69 -3.62
CA LEU A 210 9.59 -34.07 -4.89
C LEU A 210 10.42 -34.65 -6.04
N THR A 211 11.73 -34.78 -5.83
CA THR A 211 12.68 -35.17 -6.90
C THR A 211 13.42 -36.48 -6.62
N GLY A 212 13.36 -36.99 -5.40
CA GLY A 212 14.10 -38.19 -4.98
C GLY A 212 15.48 -37.89 -4.40
N ILE A 213 15.96 -36.64 -4.49
CA ILE A 213 17.28 -36.21 -4.02
C ILE A 213 17.10 -35.21 -2.88
N ASP A 214 17.53 -35.57 -1.67
CA ASP A 214 17.34 -34.76 -0.45
C ASP A 214 17.86 -33.32 -0.59
N ARG A 215 19.06 -33.15 -1.13
CA ARG A 215 19.63 -31.81 -1.33
C ARG A 215 18.79 -30.94 -2.26
N VAL A 216 18.27 -31.51 -3.35
CA VAL A 216 17.43 -30.79 -4.32
C VAL A 216 16.11 -30.41 -3.66
N ASP A 217 15.48 -31.34 -2.96
CA ASP A 217 14.19 -31.11 -2.31
C ASP A 217 14.29 -30.08 -1.19
N LYS A 218 15.41 -30.05 -0.45
CA LYS A 218 15.69 -29.02 0.54
C LYS A 218 15.73 -27.63 -0.08
N PHE A 219 16.35 -27.47 -1.25
CA PHE A 219 16.35 -26.20 -1.98
C PHE A 219 14.95 -25.84 -2.50
N LEU A 220 14.21 -26.81 -3.04
CA LEU A 220 12.88 -26.57 -3.63
C LEU A 220 11.77 -26.36 -2.60
N THR A 221 11.93 -26.83 -1.36
CA THR A 221 10.90 -26.79 -0.30
C THR A 221 10.32 -25.38 -0.07
N HIS A 222 11.13 -24.34 -0.27
CA HIS A 222 10.71 -22.94 -0.09
C HIS A 222 9.96 -22.36 -1.30
N TYR A 223 10.10 -22.96 -2.48
CA TYR A 223 9.56 -22.48 -3.76
C TYR A 223 8.34 -23.27 -4.23
N VAL A 224 8.05 -24.39 -3.57
CA VAL A 224 6.82 -25.15 -3.81
C VAL A 224 5.62 -24.30 -3.42
N ARG A 225 4.67 -24.14 -4.37
CA ARG A 225 3.42 -23.44 -4.13
C ARG A 225 2.63 -24.15 -3.03
N ARG A 226 2.57 -23.52 -1.86
CA ARG A 226 1.65 -23.90 -0.78
C ARG A 226 0.56 -22.87 -0.73
N LYS A 227 -0.68 -23.31 -0.47
CA LYS A 227 -1.77 -22.36 -0.20
C LYS A 227 -1.35 -21.51 1.01
N PRO A 228 -1.25 -20.18 0.86
CA PRO A 228 -0.93 -19.33 1.99
C PRO A 228 -2.01 -19.50 3.05
N ILE A 229 -1.59 -19.82 4.26
CA ILE A 229 -2.47 -19.87 5.43
C ILE A 229 -2.32 -18.50 6.08
N LEU A 230 -3.36 -17.67 5.98
CA LEU A 230 -3.42 -16.43 6.76
C LEU A 230 -3.47 -16.83 8.23
N GLY A 231 -2.31 -16.76 8.89
CA GLY A 231 -2.19 -17.02 10.31
C GLY A 231 -2.92 -15.91 11.07
N ALA A 232 -3.90 -16.29 11.88
CA ALA A 232 -4.32 -15.44 12.98
C ALA A 232 -3.11 -15.32 13.92
N VAL A 233 -2.46 -14.16 13.90
CA VAL A 233 -1.65 -13.71 15.04
C VAL A 233 -2.61 -13.20 16.13
#